data_AF-U6LU55-F1
#
_entry.id   AF-U6LU55-F1
#
_cell.length_a   1.000
_cell.length_b   1.000
_cell.length_c   1.000
_cell.angle_alpha   90.00
_cell.angle_beta   90.00
_cell.angle_gamma   90.00
#
_symmetry.space_group_name_H-M   'P 1'
#
loop_
_entity.id
_entity.type
_entity.pdbx_description
1 polymer ?
#
loop_
_entity_poly.entity_id
_entity_poly.type
_entity_poly.pdbx_seq_one_letter_code
_entity_poly.pdbx_strand_id
1 'polypeptide(L)'
;MRLEYGKALADLEAALAIEPNHKNAAKYRSIVAERMNGKERPSSKAHAPKDGTSSPEGKCKSQDLSLLPDSSSSSSSSSSSSKVGGATITGKKTAAAGAAPAAGGAAAAAAAAAAATAATAATGLGTSRNALTSAAAAAAAAANAALGQSAAAAAAGGVFDRRSKPQQEQQQLQQHLLLLEQQKRRAALMQQQIKHSQELERQIQKKKREREIMLLQQQQQLQQAQLKAALSAAAAAAAAAAAAAAATAAAAAAAVGAARIRPIRAIRKIQRLLPFSMVYLQQQ
;
A
#
# COMPACT_ATOMS: atom_id res chain seq x y z
N MET A 1 -17.21 11.26 6.45
CA MET A 1 -16.56 9.93 6.57
C MET A 1 -15.63 9.95 7.78
N ARG A 2 -16.07 9.41 8.93
CA ARG A 2 -15.14 9.14 10.04
C ARG A 2 -14.33 7.93 9.63
N LEU A 3 -13.08 8.16 9.20
CA LEU A 3 -12.14 7.07 8.92
C LEU A 3 -12.00 6.22 10.18
N GLU A 4 -12.02 4.89 10.03
CA GLU A 4 -11.86 3.93 11.13
C GLU A 4 -10.41 3.95 11.66
N TYR A 5 -10.03 5.05 12.31
CA TYR A 5 -8.68 5.24 12.86
C TYR A 5 -8.33 4.19 13.93
N GLY A 6 -9.34 3.63 14.60
CA GLY A 6 -9.15 2.54 15.58
C GLY A 6 -8.56 1.27 14.93
N LYS A 7 -9.04 0.88 13.75
CA LYS A 7 -8.52 -0.30 13.05
C LYS A 7 -7.09 -0.08 12.55
N ALA A 8 -6.82 1.11 12.00
CA ALA A 8 -5.47 1.47 11.55
C ALA A 8 -4.44 1.48 12.69
N LEU A 9 -4.84 1.88 13.90
CA LEU A 9 -3.98 1.83 15.09
C LEU A 9 -3.65 0.40 15.50
N ALA A 10 -4.64 -0.50 15.50
CA ALA A 10 -4.44 -1.91 15.80
C ALA A 10 -3.49 -2.59 14.80
N ASP A 11 -3.65 -2.32 13.50
CA ASP A 11 -2.77 -2.86 12.45
C ASP A 11 -1.33 -2.33 12.61
N LEU A 12 -1.15 -1.06 12.99
CA LEU A 12 0.17 -0.47 13.25
C LEU A 12 0.84 -1.03 14.50
N GLU A 13 0.09 -1.32 15.56
CA GLU A 13 0.63 -1.99 16.76
C GLU A 13 1.03 -3.44 16.46
N ALA A 14 0.23 -4.16 15.67
CA ALA A 14 0.60 -5.50 15.20
C ALA A 14 1.89 -5.48 14.36
N ALA A 15 2.06 -4.49 13.49
CA ALA A 15 3.28 -4.33 12.70
C ALA A 15 4.52 -4.00 13.57
N LEU A 16 4.37 -3.12 14.58
CA LEU A 16 5.46 -2.78 15.50
C LEU A 16 5.82 -3.92 16.46
N ALA A 17 4.87 -4.82 16.78
CA ALA A 17 5.16 -6.02 17.54
C ALA A 17 6.07 -7.00 16.78
N ILE A 18 5.96 -7.03 15.44
CA ILE A 18 6.82 -7.86 14.57
C ILE A 18 8.18 -7.16 14.37
N GLU A 19 8.18 -5.85 14.15
CA GLU A 19 9.40 -5.06 13.89
C GLU A 19 9.45 -3.79 14.75
N PRO A 20 10.03 -3.84 15.95
CA PRO A 20 10.06 -2.70 16.88
C PRO A 20 10.77 -1.46 16.31
N ASN A 21 11.70 -1.65 15.38
CA ASN A 21 12.52 -0.60 14.78
C ASN A 21 12.00 -0.08 13.43
N HIS A 22 10.75 -0.39 13.05
CA HIS A 22 10.18 0.04 11.77
C HIS A 22 9.78 1.52 11.78
N LYS A 23 10.71 2.40 11.35
CA LYS A 23 10.60 3.88 11.37
C LYS A 23 9.29 4.43 10.78
N ASN A 24 8.80 3.83 9.69
CA ASN A 24 7.57 4.27 9.04
C ASN A 24 6.32 3.94 9.87
N ALA A 25 6.29 2.77 10.52
CA ALA A 25 5.13 2.37 11.34
C ALA A 25 5.01 3.25 12.58
N ALA A 26 6.14 3.58 13.21
CA ALA A 26 6.19 4.55 14.32
C ALA A 26 5.69 5.94 13.89
N LYS A 27 6.06 6.39 12.68
CA LYS A 27 5.60 7.68 12.13
C LYS A 27 4.10 7.68 11.81
N TYR A 28 3.55 6.59 11.26
CA TYR A 28 2.10 6.51 11.01
C TYR A 28 1.31 6.40 12.31
N ARG A 29 1.84 5.72 13.33
CA ARG A 29 1.23 5.65 14.67
C ARG A 29 1.07 7.04 15.28
N SER A 30 2.10 7.90 15.20
CA SER A 30 2.01 9.27 15.74
C SER A 30 1.00 10.14 14.99
N ILE A 31 0.93 10.04 13.65
CA ILE A 31 -0.04 10.79 12.84
C ILE A 31 -1.48 10.35 13.14
N VAL A 32 -1.72 9.04 13.25
CA VAL A 32 -3.07 8.50 13.56
C VAL A 32 -3.48 8.90 14.98
N ALA A 33 -2.57 8.81 15.96
CA ALA A 33 -2.81 9.26 17.32
C ALA A 33 -3.08 10.77 17.42
N GLU A 34 -2.33 11.60 16.67
CA GLU A 34 -2.53 13.06 16.60
C GLU A 34 -3.92 13.41 16.04
N ARG A 35 -4.35 12.74 14.96
CA ARG A 35 -5.68 12.92 14.37
C ARG A 35 -6.81 12.43 15.27
N MET A 36 -6.62 11.33 15.99
CA MET A 36 -7.60 10.82 16.97
C MET A 36 -7.83 11.81 18.11
N ASN A 37 -6.78 12.51 18.55
CA ASN A 37 -6.86 13.52 19.62
C ASN A 37 -7.44 14.86 19.16
N GLY A 38 -7.95 14.97 17.94
CA GLY A 38 -8.55 16.21 17.43
C GLY A 38 -7.57 17.37 17.30
N LYS A 39 -6.25 17.12 17.40
CA LYS A 39 -5.22 18.09 17.01
C LYS A 39 -5.11 18.05 15.49
N GLU A 40 -6.12 18.61 14.82
CA GLU A 40 -5.96 18.94 13.42
C GLU A 40 -4.78 19.90 13.32
N ARG A 41 -3.68 19.42 12.73
CA ARG A 41 -2.62 20.32 12.29
C ARG A 41 -3.31 21.43 11.52
N PRO A 42 -3.08 22.72 11.87
CA PRO A 42 -3.65 23.81 11.12
C PRO A 42 -3.27 23.55 9.68
N SER A 43 -4.29 23.28 8.85
CA SER A 43 -4.10 23.09 7.43
C SER A 43 -3.26 24.28 7.00
N SER A 44 -2.08 24.02 6.46
CA SER A 44 -1.22 25.04 5.90
C SER A 44 -2.01 25.70 4.78
N LYS A 45 -2.79 26.70 5.20
CA LYS A 45 -3.67 27.53 4.41
C LYS A 45 -2.80 28.11 3.32
N ALA A 46 -3.26 27.95 2.09
CA ALA A 46 -2.63 28.40 0.87
C ALA A 46 -1.75 29.63 1.09
N HIS A 47 -0.46 29.50 0.80
CA HIS A 47 0.43 30.63 0.63
C HIS A 47 -0.15 31.49 -0.49
N ALA A 48 -0.83 32.57 -0.10
CA ALA A 48 -0.96 33.74 -0.95
C ALA A 48 0.47 34.26 -1.24
N PRO A 49 0.81 34.61 -2.49
CA PRO A 49 2.08 35.24 -2.79
C PRO A 49 2.05 36.64 -2.16
N LYS A 50 2.80 36.83 -1.07
CA LYS A 50 3.17 38.15 -0.59
C LYS A 50 4.50 38.51 -1.20
N ASP A 51 4.44 39.40 -2.18
CA ASP A 51 5.52 40.34 -2.46
C ASP A 51 5.89 41.09 -1.18
N GLY A 52 7.17 41.39 -1.02
CA GLY A 52 7.65 42.35 -0.03
C GLY A 52 8.84 41.88 0.79
N THR A 53 10.03 42.04 0.20
CA THR A 53 11.21 42.66 0.83
C THR A 53 11.11 42.98 2.33
N SER A 54 11.93 42.32 3.14
CA SER A 54 12.92 42.98 4.01
C SER A 54 13.70 41.96 4.85
N SER A 55 15.01 41.93 4.62
CA SER A 55 16.05 41.64 5.62
C SER A 55 15.73 42.37 6.94
N PRO A 56 16.10 41.86 8.14
CA PRO A 56 17.52 41.69 8.48
C PRO A 56 17.87 40.53 9.46
N GLU A 57 19.18 40.26 9.52
CA GLU A 57 19.98 39.90 10.71
C GLU A 57 19.50 38.73 11.59
N GLY A 58 20.22 37.61 11.69
CA GLY A 58 21.62 37.56 12.10
C GLY A 58 21.72 37.31 13.61
N LYS A 59 21.58 36.05 14.06
CA LYS A 59 22.17 35.52 15.31
C LYS A 59 22.10 34.00 15.35
N CYS A 60 23.07 33.38 14.71
CA CYS A 60 23.44 32.00 14.93
C CYS A 60 24.03 31.88 16.35
N LYS A 61 23.36 31.15 17.23
CA LYS A 61 24.00 30.57 18.42
C LYS A 61 24.46 29.17 18.04
N SER A 62 25.72 29.07 17.68
CA SER A 62 26.46 27.82 17.62
C SER A 62 26.60 27.28 19.04
N GLN A 63 26.09 26.08 19.29
CA GLN A 63 26.66 25.22 20.31
C GLN A 63 27.33 24.06 19.59
N ASP A 64 28.65 24.23 19.42
CA ASP A 64 29.61 23.15 19.35
C ASP A 64 29.46 22.24 20.55
N LEU A 65 29.29 20.95 20.31
CA LEU A 65 30.06 19.92 20.98
C LEU A 65 30.22 18.76 19.98
N SER A 66 31.40 18.76 19.34
CA SER A 66 32.42 17.73 19.51
C SER A 66 31.94 16.28 19.60
N LEU A 67 32.46 15.27 18.92
CA LEU A 67 33.72 14.98 18.22
C LEU A 67 33.66 13.44 18.04
N LEU A 68 34.37 12.89 17.06
CA LEU A 68 34.75 11.46 16.84
C LEU A 68 34.05 10.69 15.69
N PRO A 69 34.81 9.84 14.96
CA PRO A 69 35.26 10.25 13.63
C PRO A 69 35.10 9.18 12.51
N ASP A 70 35.36 9.66 11.29
CA ASP A 70 36.02 9.01 10.14
C ASP A 70 35.56 7.62 9.65
N SER A 71 34.95 7.58 8.47
CA SER A 71 35.67 7.24 7.22
C SER A 71 34.72 6.86 6.06
N SER A 72 34.71 7.72 5.03
CA SER A 72 34.99 7.40 3.60
C SER A 72 34.06 6.42 2.85
N SER A 73 33.58 6.60 1.62
CA SER A 73 33.73 7.63 0.56
C SER A 73 32.71 7.34 -0.55
N SER A 74 32.49 8.33 -1.43
CA SER A 74 31.87 8.32 -2.79
C SER A 74 30.46 8.94 -2.85
N SER A 75 30.31 10.19 -3.33
CA SER A 75 30.15 10.61 -4.75
C SER A 75 28.82 10.09 -5.34
N SER A 76 27.87 10.87 -5.89
CA SER A 76 27.94 12.12 -6.64
C SER A 76 26.59 12.84 -6.66
N SER A 77 26.68 14.14 -6.88
CA SER A 77 25.69 15.13 -7.32
C SER A 77 24.63 14.62 -8.31
N SER A 78 23.39 15.13 -8.19
CA SER A 78 22.82 16.06 -9.19
C SER A 78 21.38 16.42 -8.84
N SER A 79 21.23 17.65 -8.35
CA SER A 79 20.00 18.43 -8.44
C SER A 79 19.65 18.67 -9.90
N SER A 80 18.37 18.52 -10.26
CA SER A 80 17.82 19.12 -11.48
C SER A 80 16.37 19.51 -11.21
N SER A 81 16.24 20.62 -10.50
CA SER A 81 15.07 21.48 -10.53
C SER A 81 15.13 22.33 -11.80
N SER A 82 14.39 21.95 -12.83
CA SER A 82 14.18 22.80 -13.99
C SER A 82 13.06 23.80 -13.70
N LYS A 83 13.40 24.85 -12.95
CA LYS A 83 12.74 26.16 -13.09
C LYS A 83 13.24 26.74 -14.41
N VAL A 84 12.43 26.65 -15.46
CA VAL A 84 12.57 27.53 -16.62
C VAL A 84 11.47 28.57 -16.50
N GLY A 85 11.90 29.76 -16.10
CA GLY A 85 11.14 30.98 -16.34
C GLY A 85 11.36 31.48 -17.76
N GLY A 86 10.48 32.37 -18.18
CA GLY A 86 10.78 33.35 -19.22
C GLY A 86 10.48 32.93 -20.66
N ALA A 87 9.27 33.22 -21.11
CA ALA A 87 9.05 33.72 -22.47
C ALA A 87 7.77 34.57 -22.50
N THR A 88 7.95 35.86 -22.24
CA THR A 88 7.07 36.92 -22.75
C THR A 88 6.90 36.75 -24.26
N ILE A 89 5.70 36.36 -24.70
CA ILE A 89 5.29 36.48 -26.11
C ILE A 89 4.22 37.57 -26.18
N THR A 90 4.68 38.79 -26.44
CA THR A 90 3.88 39.86 -27.01
C THR A 90 3.63 39.52 -28.49
N GLY A 91 2.38 39.22 -28.84
CA GLY A 91 2.04 38.76 -30.19
C GLY A 91 0.62 39.12 -30.61
N LYS A 92 0.48 40.31 -31.22
CA LYS A 92 -0.43 40.68 -32.32
C LYS A 92 -1.85 40.09 -32.37
N LYS A 93 -2.82 40.94 -32.04
CA LYS A 93 -3.86 41.49 -32.95
C LYS A 93 -4.22 40.64 -34.19
N THR A 94 -5.39 40.01 -34.16
CA THR A 94 -6.30 39.94 -35.33
C THR A 94 -7.74 40.17 -34.86
N ALA A 95 -8.34 41.21 -35.43
CA ALA A 95 -9.77 41.51 -35.36
C ALA A 95 -10.56 40.66 -36.38
N ALA A 96 -11.89 40.84 -36.35
CA ALA A 96 -12.92 40.33 -37.27
C ALA A 96 -13.49 38.95 -36.88
N ALA A 97 -14.79 38.68 -37.00
CA ALA A 97 -15.99 39.47 -37.27
C ALA A 97 -17.17 38.50 -37.16
N GLY A 98 -18.33 39.02 -36.74
CA GLY A 98 -19.65 38.41 -36.96
C GLY A 98 -19.96 37.20 -36.07
N ALA A 99 -21.20 36.89 -35.73
CA ALA A 99 -22.47 37.55 -35.87
C ALA A 99 -23.41 36.83 -34.87
N ALA A 100 -24.41 37.56 -34.39
CA ALA A 100 -25.47 37.13 -33.46
C ALA A 100 -26.41 36.05 -34.06
N PRO A 101 -27.61 35.78 -33.50
CA PRO A 101 -28.00 35.54 -32.11
C PRO A 101 -28.69 34.15 -31.95
N ALA A 102 -28.47 33.46 -30.84
CA ALA A 102 -29.30 32.33 -30.45
C ALA A 102 -30.55 32.81 -29.68
N ALA A 103 -31.58 33.25 -30.42
CA ALA A 103 -32.89 33.60 -29.86
C ALA A 103 -34.00 33.07 -30.79
N GLY A 104 -34.30 31.78 -30.70
CA GLY A 104 -35.29 31.14 -31.56
C GLY A 104 -36.01 29.94 -30.95
N GLY A 105 -36.12 29.88 -29.61
CA GLY A 105 -36.68 28.70 -28.91
C GLY A 105 -37.92 28.95 -28.05
N ALA A 106 -38.37 30.20 -27.88
CA ALA A 106 -39.41 30.52 -26.88
C ALA A 106 -40.78 30.94 -27.46
N ALA A 107 -40.90 31.16 -28.77
CA ALA A 107 -42.16 31.65 -29.36
C ALA A 107 -43.21 30.56 -29.67
N ALA A 108 -42.82 29.28 -29.74
CA ALA A 108 -43.75 28.20 -30.07
C ALA A 108 -44.62 27.74 -28.87
N ALA A 109 -44.21 28.03 -27.63
CA ALA A 109 -44.98 27.65 -26.44
C ALA A 109 -46.09 28.67 -26.07
N ALA A 110 -46.00 29.92 -26.54
CA ALA A 110 -47.00 30.95 -26.24
C ALA A 110 -48.25 30.88 -27.12
N ALA A 111 -48.15 30.34 -28.34
CA ALA A 111 -49.29 30.21 -29.25
C ALA A 111 -50.27 29.08 -28.82
N ALA A 112 -49.78 28.03 -28.15
CA ALA A 112 -50.63 26.96 -27.64
C ALA A 112 -51.46 27.39 -26.40
N ALA A 113 -50.98 28.38 -25.63
CA ALA A 113 -51.70 28.88 -24.46
C ALA A 113 -52.83 29.87 -24.81
N ALA A 114 -52.71 30.61 -25.92
CA ALA A 114 -53.75 31.56 -26.37
C ALA A 114 -54.98 30.88 -27.00
N ALA A 115 -54.82 29.67 -27.55
CA ALA A 115 -55.96 28.90 -28.07
C ALA A 115 -56.83 28.28 -26.94
N ALA A 116 -56.24 28.04 -25.77
CA ALA A 116 -56.96 27.49 -24.62
C ALA A 116 -57.82 28.52 -23.87
N THR A 117 -57.49 29.81 -23.95
CA THR A 117 -58.26 30.90 -23.30
C THR A 117 -59.39 31.45 -24.16
N ALA A 118 -59.42 31.19 -25.47
CA ALA A 118 -60.56 31.54 -26.33
C ALA A 118 -61.72 30.53 -26.21
N ALA A 119 -61.46 29.30 -25.77
CA ALA A 119 -62.50 28.27 -25.61
C ALA A 119 -63.35 28.45 -24.33
N THR A 120 -62.88 29.21 -23.34
CA THR A 120 -63.57 29.44 -22.07
C THR A 120 -64.41 30.72 -22.03
N ALA A 121 -64.34 31.58 -23.06
CA ALA A 121 -65.13 32.82 -23.13
C ALA A 121 -66.47 32.67 -23.90
N ALA A 122 -66.80 31.48 -24.42
CA ALA A 122 -68.00 31.24 -25.21
C ALA A 122 -69.11 30.45 -24.45
N THR A 123 -69.04 30.36 -23.12
CA THR A 123 -70.16 29.89 -22.29
C THR A 123 -70.96 31.08 -21.78
N GLY A 124 -71.68 31.74 -22.68
CA GLY A 124 -72.48 32.89 -22.31
C GLY A 124 -73.07 33.57 -23.53
N LEU A 125 -74.06 32.91 -24.14
CA LEU A 125 -75.24 33.48 -24.82
C LEU A 125 -75.75 32.43 -25.82
N GLY A 126 -76.99 32.00 -25.62
CA GLY A 126 -77.68 30.94 -26.35
C GLY A 126 -77.79 31.21 -27.84
N THR A 127 -76.74 30.89 -28.57
CA THR A 127 -76.72 30.85 -30.03
C THR A 127 -76.87 29.40 -30.48
N SER A 128 -77.77 29.21 -31.44
CA SER A 128 -78.29 27.92 -31.85
C SER A 128 -77.19 26.97 -32.32
N ARG A 129 -77.27 25.72 -31.86
CA ARG A 129 -76.33 24.61 -32.13
C ARG A 129 -76.11 24.31 -33.62
N ASN A 130 -76.92 24.87 -34.52
CA ASN A 130 -76.88 24.63 -35.96
C ASN A 130 -75.93 25.56 -36.73
N ALA A 131 -75.46 26.67 -36.16
CA ALA A 131 -74.52 27.57 -36.86
C ALA A 131 -73.05 27.12 -36.73
N LEU A 132 -72.70 26.46 -35.62
CA LEU A 132 -71.32 26.03 -35.34
C LEU A 132 -70.86 24.83 -36.18
N THR A 133 -71.79 23.95 -36.59
CA THR A 133 -71.46 22.79 -37.44
C THR A 133 -71.18 23.18 -38.89
N SER A 134 -71.77 24.28 -39.39
CA SER A 134 -71.52 24.78 -40.75
C SER A 134 -70.13 25.43 -40.89
N ALA A 135 -69.69 26.21 -39.89
CA ALA A 135 -68.38 26.86 -39.92
C ALA A 135 -67.20 25.87 -39.82
N ALA A 136 -67.37 24.77 -39.07
CA ALA A 136 -66.35 23.73 -38.94
C ALA A 136 -66.13 22.94 -40.25
N ALA A 137 -67.19 22.72 -41.05
CA ALA A 137 -67.10 22.02 -42.32
C ALA A 137 -66.39 22.83 -43.41
N ALA A 138 -66.56 24.16 -43.43
CA ALA A 138 -65.89 25.04 -44.39
C ALA A 138 -64.37 25.17 -44.10
N ALA A 139 -63.97 25.17 -42.83
CA ALA A 139 -62.55 25.20 -42.44
C ALA A 139 -61.81 23.90 -42.79
N ALA A 140 -62.47 22.74 -42.67
CA ALA A 140 -61.89 21.46 -43.05
C ALA A 140 -61.71 21.32 -44.58
N ALA A 141 -62.60 21.88 -45.39
CA ALA A 141 -62.48 21.87 -46.84
C ALA A 141 -61.32 22.74 -47.36
N ALA A 142 -61.06 23.89 -46.73
CA ALA A 142 -59.94 24.76 -47.08
C ALA A 142 -58.57 24.14 -46.70
N ALA A 143 -58.49 23.41 -45.59
CA ALA A 143 -57.27 22.72 -45.17
C ALA A 143 -56.88 21.57 -46.13
N ASN A 144 -57.87 20.84 -46.67
CA ASN A 144 -57.61 19.76 -47.62
C ASN A 144 -57.23 20.26 -49.03
N ALA A 145 -57.69 21.44 -49.46
CA ALA A 145 -57.28 22.04 -50.73
C ALA A 145 -55.80 22.49 -50.73
N ALA A 146 -55.28 22.93 -49.59
CA ALA A 146 -53.87 23.33 -49.45
C ALA A 146 -52.89 22.14 -49.50
N LEU A 147 -53.33 20.92 -49.18
CA LEU A 147 -52.50 19.71 -49.24
C LEU A 147 -52.34 19.15 -50.67
N GLY A 148 -53.26 19.48 -51.58
CA GLY A 148 -53.25 18.96 -52.97
C GLY A 148 -52.25 19.65 -53.90
N GLN A 149 -51.90 20.92 -53.66
CA GLN A 149 -50.98 21.66 -54.53
C GLN A 149 -49.49 21.53 -54.15
N SER A 150 -49.19 20.93 -52.99
CA SER A 150 -47.81 20.67 -52.56
C SER A 150 -47.24 19.36 -53.15
N ALA A 151 -48.09 18.44 -53.62
CA ALA A 151 -47.66 17.13 -54.11
C ALA A 151 -47.06 17.14 -55.53
N ALA A 152 -47.33 18.17 -56.35
CA ALA A 152 -46.89 18.21 -57.75
C ALA A 152 -45.50 18.83 -57.96
N ALA A 153 -44.96 19.58 -56.99
CA ALA A 153 -43.63 20.20 -57.09
C ALA A 153 -42.48 19.29 -56.61
N ALA A 154 -42.77 18.11 -56.04
CA ALA A 154 -41.77 17.20 -55.49
C ALA A 154 -41.14 16.24 -56.51
N ALA A 155 -41.62 16.19 -57.77
CA ALA A 155 -41.20 15.18 -58.74
C ALA A 155 -39.96 15.57 -59.59
N ALA A 156 -39.45 16.80 -59.50
CA ALA A 156 -38.43 17.30 -60.43
C ALA A 156 -37.00 17.46 -59.84
N GLY A 157 -36.77 17.15 -58.56
CA GLY A 157 -35.53 17.49 -57.84
C GLY A 157 -34.56 16.35 -57.48
N GLY A 158 -34.75 15.14 -57.99
CA GLY A 158 -34.19 13.92 -57.36
C GLY A 158 -32.83 13.36 -57.83
N VAL A 159 -32.06 14.03 -58.69
CA VAL A 159 -30.96 13.34 -59.42
C VAL A 159 -29.54 13.63 -58.88
N PHE A 160 -29.35 14.54 -57.93
CA PHE A 160 -27.99 15.04 -57.60
C PHE A 160 -27.26 14.43 -56.38
N ASP A 161 -27.83 13.46 -55.65
CA ASP A 161 -27.24 13.08 -54.33
C ASP A 161 -26.76 11.62 -54.17
N ARG A 162 -26.43 10.93 -55.28
CA ARG A 162 -25.94 9.54 -55.23
C ARG A 162 -24.41 9.37 -55.18
N ARG A 163 -23.62 10.43 -55.42
CA ARG A 163 -22.14 10.34 -55.48
C ARG A 163 -21.41 10.62 -54.17
N SER A 164 -22.09 11.15 -53.15
CA SER A 164 -21.53 11.54 -51.85
C SER A 164 -21.38 10.37 -50.85
N LYS A 165 -22.17 9.30 -51.01
CA LYS A 165 -22.19 8.15 -50.07
C LYS A 165 -20.88 7.36 -49.92
N PRO A 166 -20.12 7.01 -50.99
CA PRO A 166 -18.93 6.17 -50.83
C PRO A 166 -17.79 6.86 -50.08
N GLN A 167 -17.71 8.20 -50.12
CA GLN A 167 -16.69 8.95 -49.39
C GLN A 167 -16.94 8.94 -47.87
N GLN A 168 -18.20 8.90 -47.46
CA GLN A 168 -18.60 8.86 -46.06
C GLN A 168 -18.35 7.48 -45.44
N GLU A 169 -18.61 6.40 -46.18
CA GLU A 169 -18.29 5.03 -45.74
C GLU A 169 -16.78 4.83 -45.56
N GLN A 170 -15.96 5.40 -46.44
CA GLN A 170 -14.50 5.29 -46.33
C GLN A 170 -13.96 5.99 -45.08
N GLN A 171 -14.51 7.16 -44.71
CA GLN A 171 -14.14 7.83 -43.46
C GLN A 171 -14.58 7.05 -42.21
N GLN A 172 -15.77 6.43 -42.24
CA GLN A 172 -16.24 5.61 -41.13
C GLN A 172 -15.37 4.36 -40.94
N LEU A 173 -15.00 3.69 -42.03
CA LEU A 173 -14.07 2.55 -41.99
C LEU A 173 -12.71 2.95 -41.41
N GLN A 174 -12.19 4.11 -41.79
CA GLN A 174 -10.91 4.60 -41.27
C GLN A 174 -10.98 4.92 -39.76
N GLN A 175 -12.06 5.55 -39.30
CA GLN A 175 -12.28 5.77 -37.86
C GLN A 175 -12.44 4.46 -37.08
N HIS A 176 -13.13 3.48 -37.65
CA HIS A 176 -13.30 2.17 -37.01
C HIS A 176 -11.97 1.41 -36.89
N LEU A 177 -11.13 1.46 -37.92
CA LEU A 177 -9.77 0.89 -37.90
C LEU A 177 -8.90 1.54 -36.82
N LEU A 178 -8.95 2.86 -36.69
CA LEU A 178 -8.20 3.59 -35.66
C LEU A 178 -8.67 3.23 -34.24
N LEU A 179 -9.98 3.06 -34.03
CA LEU A 179 -10.53 2.61 -32.75
C LEU A 179 -10.06 1.18 -32.41
N LEU A 180 -10.09 0.28 -33.40
CA LEU A 180 -9.64 -1.10 -33.23
C LEU A 180 -8.14 -1.17 -32.89
N GLU A 181 -7.31 -0.34 -33.53
CA GLU A 181 -5.89 -0.24 -33.24
C GLU A 181 -5.64 0.29 -31.82
N GLN A 182 -6.38 1.30 -31.40
CA GLN A 182 -6.31 1.82 -30.04
C GLN A 182 -6.72 0.76 -29.01
N GLN A 183 -7.75 -0.04 -29.29
CA GLN A 183 -8.19 -1.13 -28.42
C GLN A 183 -7.12 -2.22 -28.30
N LYS A 184 -6.50 -2.61 -29.42
CA LYS A 184 -5.38 -3.58 -29.43
C LYS A 184 -4.19 -3.07 -28.63
N ARG A 185 -3.83 -1.78 -28.75
CA ARG A 185 -2.75 -1.17 -27.98
C ARG A 185 -3.03 -1.17 -26.48
N ARG A 186 -4.28 -0.87 -26.09
CA ARG A 186 -4.71 -0.93 -24.68
C ARG A 186 -4.67 -2.35 -24.12
N ALA A 187 -5.12 -3.34 -24.91
CA ALA A 187 -5.06 -4.74 -24.52
C ALA A 187 -3.62 -5.24 -24.34
N ALA A 188 -2.70 -4.83 -25.22
CA ALA A 188 -1.29 -5.18 -25.11
C ALA A 188 -0.64 -4.61 -23.84
N LEU A 189 -0.94 -3.36 -23.49
CA LEU A 189 -0.44 -2.74 -22.24
C LEU A 189 -0.99 -3.46 -20.99
N MET A 190 -2.28 -3.76 -20.96
CA MET A 190 -2.88 -4.56 -19.88
C MET A 190 -2.20 -5.92 -19.75
N GLN A 191 -1.91 -6.60 -20.86
CA GLN A 191 -1.24 -7.89 -20.83
C GLN A 191 0.20 -7.79 -20.29
N GLN A 192 0.93 -6.73 -20.62
CA GLN A 192 2.25 -6.48 -20.03
C GLN A 192 2.17 -6.24 -18.52
N GLN A 193 1.18 -5.48 -18.06
CA GLN A 193 0.99 -5.21 -16.64
C GLN A 193 0.65 -6.49 -15.85
N ILE A 194 -0.20 -7.36 -16.41
CA ILE A 194 -0.53 -8.66 -15.81
C ILE A 194 0.71 -9.55 -15.73
N LYS A 195 1.51 -9.64 -16.81
CA LYS A 195 2.77 -10.40 -16.81
C LYS A 195 3.74 -9.90 -15.75
N HIS A 196 3.90 -8.58 -15.63
CA HIS A 196 4.77 -7.99 -14.60
C HIS A 196 4.27 -8.29 -13.18
N SER A 197 2.97 -8.18 -12.93
CA SER A 197 2.36 -8.53 -11.64
C SER A 197 2.57 -10.01 -11.29
N GLN A 198 2.42 -10.90 -12.27
CA GLN A 198 2.59 -12.33 -12.07
C GLN A 198 4.06 -12.70 -11.76
N GLU A 199 5.02 -12.03 -12.38
CA GLU A 199 6.44 -12.22 -12.07
C GLU A 199 6.79 -11.70 -10.67
N LEU A 200 6.24 -10.55 -10.27
CA LEU A 200 6.41 -10.03 -8.91
C LEU A 200 5.85 -11.02 -7.86
N GLU A 201 4.68 -11.59 -8.11
CA GLU A 201 4.07 -12.58 -7.23
C GLU A 201 4.91 -13.86 -7.12
N ARG A 202 5.51 -14.32 -8.24
CA ARG A 202 6.47 -15.43 -8.23
C ARG A 202 7.70 -15.12 -7.40
N GLN A 203 8.25 -13.91 -7.49
CA GLN A 203 9.39 -13.52 -6.65
C GLN A 203 9.03 -13.50 -5.16
N ILE A 204 7.84 -12.99 -4.81
CA ILE A 204 7.36 -12.99 -3.43
C ILE A 204 7.22 -14.44 -2.91
N GLN A 205 6.65 -15.35 -3.70
CA GLN A 205 6.55 -16.76 -3.33
C GLN A 205 7.92 -17.43 -3.16
N LYS A 206 8.89 -17.14 -4.04
CA LYS A 206 10.26 -17.66 -3.91
C LYS A 206 10.91 -17.20 -2.60
N LYS A 207 10.87 -15.89 -2.31
CA LYS A 207 11.42 -15.35 -1.04
C LYS A 207 10.72 -15.93 0.19
N LYS A 208 9.40 -16.17 0.12
CA LYS A 208 8.65 -16.81 1.21
C LYS A 208 9.14 -18.24 1.46
N ARG A 209 9.31 -19.04 0.39
CA ARG A 209 9.85 -20.41 0.49
C ARG A 209 11.28 -20.42 1.02
N GLU A 210 12.14 -19.52 0.55
CA GLU A 210 13.52 -19.41 1.05
C GLU A 210 13.55 -19.07 2.54
N ARG A 211 12.69 -18.15 2.99
CA ARG A 211 12.56 -17.82 4.43
C ARG A 211 12.08 -19.01 5.25
N GLU A 212 11.12 -19.77 4.73
CA GLU A 212 10.60 -20.97 5.40
C GLU A 212 11.68 -22.06 5.53
N ILE A 213 12.46 -22.30 4.47
CA ILE A 213 13.59 -23.23 4.48
C ILE A 213 14.66 -22.78 5.49
N MET A 214 14.97 -21.48 5.52
CA MET A 214 15.93 -20.92 6.47
C MET A 214 15.49 -21.11 7.93
N LEU A 215 14.20 -20.90 8.23
CA LEU A 215 13.64 -21.13 9.56
C LEU A 215 13.68 -22.62 9.93
N LEU A 216 13.36 -23.50 8.99
CA LEU A 216 13.45 -24.95 9.21
C LEU A 216 14.89 -25.38 9.51
N GLN A 217 15.87 -24.83 8.77
CA GLN A 217 17.28 -25.10 8.98
C GLN A 217 17.76 -24.61 10.35
N GLN A 218 17.33 -23.41 10.77
CA GLN A 218 17.63 -22.89 12.10
C GLN A 218 17.06 -23.80 13.21
N GLN A 219 15.82 -24.26 13.05
CA GLN A 219 15.21 -25.18 14.01
C GLN A 219 16.00 -26.50 14.13
N GLN A 220 16.44 -27.04 12.99
CA GLN A 220 17.24 -28.27 12.96
C GLN A 220 18.60 -28.07 13.65
N GLN A 221 19.25 -26.91 13.46
CA GLN A 221 20.50 -26.58 14.15
C GLN A 221 20.31 -26.49 15.67
N LEU A 222 19.21 -25.88 16.13
CA LEU A 222 18.89 -25.81 17.56
C LEU A 222 18.65 -27.20 18.16
N GLN A 223 17.92 -28.08 17.47
CA GLN A 223 17.75 -29.47 17.92
C GLN A 223 19.09 -30.20 18.00
N GLN A 224 19.97 -30.07 17.00
CA GLN A 224 21.30 -30.69 17.06
C GLN A 224 22.16 -30.13 18.19
N ALA A 225 22.10 -28.82 18.45
CA ALA A 225 22.81 -28.19 19.56
C ALA A 225 22.30 -28.71 20.91
N GLN A 226 20.99 -28.86 21.09
CA GLN A 226 20.39 -29.43 22.29
C GLN A 226 20.79 -30.90 22.50
N LEU A 227 20.78 -31.71 21.44
CA LEU A 227 21.24 -33.11 21.53
C LEU A 227 22.72 -33.20 21.89
N LYS A 228 23.58 -32.37 21.29
CA LYS A 228 25.01 -32.30 21.64
C LYS A 228 25.22 -31.86 23.09
N ALA A 229 24.49 -30.83 23.54
CA ALA A 229 24.55 -30.37 24.93
C ALA A 229 24.12 -31.47 25.90
N ALA A 230 23.01 -32.16 25.63
CA ALA A 230 22.53 -33.27 26.45
C ALA A 230 23.53 -34.43 26.51
N LEU A 231 24.15 -34.81 25.39
CA LEU A 231 25.19 -35.83 25.36
C LEU A 231 26.44 -35.43 26.16
N SER A 232 26.87 -34.17 26.06
CA SER A 232 28.00 -33.66 26.84
C SER A 232 27.70 -33.63 28.35
N ALA A 233 26.48 -33.27 28.74
CA ALA A 233 26.04 -33.27 30.13
C ALA A 233 25.95 -34.71 30.68
N ALA A 234 25.43 -35.65 29.89
CA ALA A 234 25.39 -37.07 30.26
C ALA A 234 26.80 -37.67 30.42
N ALA A 235 27.74 -37.32 29.52
CA ALA A 235 29.14 -37.74 29.63
C ALA A 235 29.82 -37.15 30.88
N ALA A 236 29.57 -35.88 31.20
CA ALA A 236 30.08 -35.26 32.42
C ALA A 236 29.50 -35.90 33.69
N ALA A 237 28.20 -36.22 33.70
CA ALA A 237 27.56 -36.93 34.81
C ALA A 237 28.13 -38.35 34.99
N ALA A 238 28.37 -39.08 33.90
CA ALA A 238 29.00 -40.40 33.94
C ALA A 238 30.44 -40.34 34.47
N ALA A 239 31.23 -39.34 34.05
CA ALA A 239 32.59 -39.11 34.57
C ALA A 239 32.59 -38.78 36.08
N ALA A 240 31.64 -37.94 36.53
CA ALA A 240 31.48 -37.63 37.95
C ALA A 240 31.09 -38.86 38.78
N ALA A 241 30.20 -39.71 38.27
CA ALA A 241 29.82 -40.97 38.92
C ALA A 241 31.00 -41.96 39.01
N ALA A 242 31.80 -42.07 37.95
CA ALA A 242 33.01 -42.91 37.94
C ALA A 242 34.06 -42.41 38.95
N ALA A 243 34.26 -41.10 39.06
CA ALA A 243 35.16 -40.51 40.05
C ALA A 243 34.69 -40.77 41.48
N ALA A 244 33.38 -40.67 41.75
CA ALA A 244 32.81 -41.00 43.06
C ALA A 244 33.00 -42.49 43.42
N ALA A 245 32.79 -43.40 42.46
CA ALA A 245 33.03 -44.84 42.66
C ALA A 245 34.52 -45.18 42.91
N ALA A 246 35.44 -44.49 42.23
CA ALA A 246 36.87 -44.65 42.48
C ALA A 246 37.27 -44.16 43.88
N ALA A 247 36.69 -43.05 44.34
CA ALA A 247 36.93 -42.51 45.68
C ALA A 247 36.43 -43.46 46.79
N THR A 248 35.26 -44.07 46.63
CA THR A 248 34.73 -45.05 47.60
C THR A 248 35.55 -46.34 47.62
N ALA A 249 36.00 -46.83 46.45
CA ALA A 249 36.91 -47.97 46.37
C ALA A 249 38.27 -47.70 47.06
N ALA A 250 38.85 -46.51 46.84
CA ALA A 250 40.07 -46.09 47.52
C ALA A 250 39.91 -45.99 49.04
N ALA A 251 38.78 -45.43 49.52
CA ALA A 251 38.46 -45.35 50.94
C ALA A 251 38.30 -46.76 51.57
N ALA A 252 37.62 -47.68 50.87
CA ALA A 252 37.49 -49.07 51.32
C ALA A 252 38.85 -49.79 51.39
N ALA A 253 39.71 -49.63 50.38
CA ALA A 253 41.05 -50.19 50.37
C ALA A 253 41.93 -49.65 51.53
N ALA A 254 41.84 -48.34 51.81
CA ALA A 254 42.54 -47.71 52.93
C ALA A 254 42.06 -48.27 54.29
N ALA A 255 40.76 -48.49 54.45
CA ALA A 255 40.20 -49.11 55.65
C ALA A 255 40.68 -50.55 55.87
N VAL A 256 40.73 -51.36 54.80
CA VAL A 256 41.28 -52.73 54.84
C VAL A 256 42.78 -52.73 55.18
N GLY A 257 43.56 -51.82 54.58
CA GLY A 257 44.98 -51.64 54.88
C GLY A 257 45.23 -51.26 56.35
N ALA A 258 44.44 -50.33 56.88
CA ALA A 258 44.52 -49.93 58.29
C ALA A 258 44.18 -51.08 59.25
N ALA A 259 43.19 -51.92 58.91
CA ALA A 259 42.81 -53.08 59.71
C ALA A 259 43.95 -54.11 59.81
N ARG A 260 44.72 -54.34 58.74
CA ARG A 260 45.87 -55.28 58.73
C ARG A 260 47.07 -54.81 59.56
N ILE A 261 47.28 -53.50 59.72
CA ILE A 261 48.44 -52.95 60.47
C ILE A 261 48.23 -53.00 61.99
N ARG A 262 46.98 -52.94 62.47
CA ARG A 262 46.64 -52.97 63.90
C ARG A 262 47.19 -54.20 64.65
N PRO A 263 47.05 -55.46 64.18
CA PRO A 263 47.60 -56.61 64.89
C PRO A 263 49.13 -56.60 64.95
N ILE A 264 49.82 -56.13 63.90
CA ILE A 264 51.30 -56.07 63.89
C ILE A 264 51.82 -55.08 64.94
N ARG A 265 51.16 -53.93 65.12
CA ARG A 265 51.52 -52.98 66.19
C ARG A 265 51.23 -53.53 67.59
N ALA A 266 50.16 -54.30 67.77
CA ALA A 266 49.86 -54.97 69.03
C ALA A 266 50.94 -56.02 69.37
N ILE A 267 51.34 -56.85 68.40
CA ILE A 267 52.39 -57.86 68.58
C ILE A 267 53.76 -57.20 68.89
N ARG A 268 54.15 -56.12 68.19
CA ARG A 268 55.39 -55.39 68.51
C ARG A 268 55.37 -54.73 69.90
N LYS A 269 54.22 -54.24 70.38
CA LYS A 269 54.08 -53.75 71.76
C LYS A 269 54.27 -54.87 72.78
N ILE A 270 53.74 -56.06 72.52
CA ILE A 270 53.93 -57.24 73.38
C ILE A 270 55.40 -57.70 73.36
N GLN A 271 56.06 -57.75 72.20
CA GLN A 271 57.49 -58.08 72.12
C GLN A 271 58.41 -57.07 72.83
N ARG A 272 58.05 -55.78 72.91
CA ARG A 272 58.80 -54.79 73.72
C ARG A 272 58.58 -54.93 75.23
N LEU A 273 57.48 -55.56 75.65
CA LEU A 273 57.13 -55.76 77.06
C LEU A 273 57.56 -57.11 77.61
N LEU A 274 58.00 -58.04 76.76
CA LEU A 274 58.76 -59.20 77.21
C LEU A 274 60.18 -58.72 77.53
N PRO A 275 60.58 -58.67 78.81
CA PRO A 275 61.95 -58.32 79.16
C PRO A 275 62.88 -59.32 78.49
N PHE A 276 63.97 -58.79 77.93
CA PHE A 276 65.14 -59.53 77.49
C PHE A 276 65.78 -60.20 78.72
N SER A 277 65.13 -61.20 79.31
CA SER A 277 65.55 -61.91 80.53
C SER A 277 66.49 -63.07 80.24
N MET A 278 67.15 -63.08 79.07
CA MET A 278 67.97 -64.20 78.60
C MET A 278 69.37 -63.73 78.12
N VAL A 279 70.03 -62.84 78.87
CA VAL A 279 71.48 -62.57 78.73
C VAL A 279 72.14 -62.35 80.10
N TYR A 280 71.91 -63.25 81.06
CA TYR A 280 72.69 -63.30 82.30
C TYR A 280 72.94 -64.75 82.74
N LEU A 281 73.56 -65.54 81.87
CA LEU A 281 74.05 -66.87 82.26
C LEU A 281 75.36 -67.23 81.56
N GLN A 282 76.33 -66.31 81.54
CA GLN A 282 77.71 -66.66 81.16
C GLN A 282 78.74 -65.69 81.74
N GLN A 283 78.89 -65.71 83.07
CA GLN A 283 80.14 -65.40 83.75
C GLN A 283 80.09 -65.89 85.20
N GLN A 284 80.32 -67.19 85.37
CA GLN A 284 81.09 -67.87 86.42
C GLN A 284 81.04 -69.37 86.14
#